data_AF-A0AAD6XCB6-F1
#
_entry.id   AF-A0AAD6XCB6-F1
#
_cell.length_a   1.000
_cell.length_b   1.000
_cell.length_c   1.000
_cell.angle_alpha   90.00
_cell.angle_beta   90.00
_cell.angle_gamma   90.00
#
_symmetry.space_group_name_H-M   'P 1'
#
loop_
_entity.id
_entity.type
_entity.pdbx_description
1 polymer ?
#
loop_
_entity_poly.entity_id
_entity_poly.type
_entity_poly.pdbx_seq_one_letter_code
_entity_poly.pdbx_strand_id
1 'polypeptide(L)'
;MSSAPTQLGALPPSAIITLQGELITTALQFFLHGLYTTLTFIALYHMWVHKAALPARRGLIAAMLLMFACSNIQVIEQLGFNVIQVVTLGLDPPDNDILLRNIRLSENVFGRLNYFMSDAIVVWRAWVLWEGNVSVRVLLSLCLFGTFVGLTIDMTFGALWLFGNNKFTPTGPRTLVMVLPLVFTNVVSTASIGIKELLDLPKNKKTNIERILVILTESGMIYCLLWIPFLATLETNIDNTAYEIITNLLPQLSAIYPIIIILLVTLEKTHLEHTMTSAVSQSINFVHAANSTTSTTTGPIRLGAGSQTSGADIYDGMKEKSKPALHPTSSVDFVSRDDSPQ
;
A
#
# COMPACT_ATOMS: atom_id res chain seq x y z
N MET A 1 -54.40 -13.18 -48.36
CA MET A 1 -54.23 -12.62 -47.00
C MET A 1 -52.75 -12.38 -46.80
N SER A 2 -52.38 -11.10 -46.75
CA SER A 2 -51.00 -10.62 -46.67
C SER A 2 -50.42 -10.94 -45.29
N SER A 3 -49.36 -11.74 -45.25
CA SER A 3 -48.52 -11.91 -44.05
C SER A 3 -47.78 -10.59 -43.83
N ALA A 4 -48.24 -9.81 -42.85
CA ALA A 4 -47.53 -8.61 -42.42
C ALA A 4 -46.08 -8.98 -42.05
N PRO A 5 -45.07 -8.22 -42.49
CA PRO A 5 -43.70 -8.45 -42.06
C PRO A 5 -43.64 -8.26 -40.55
N THR A 6 -43.11 -9.26 -39.84
CA THR A 6 -42.75 -9.18 -38.44
C THR A 6 -41.91 -7.91 -38.26
N GLN A 7 -42.51 -6.84 -37.75
CA GLN A 7 -41.73 -5.66 -37.42
C GLN A 7 -40.70 -6.11 -36.40
N LEU A 8 -39.41 -5.93 -36.74
CA LEU A 8 -38.31 -5.99 -35.79
C LEU A 8 -38.68 -5.01 -34.67
N GLY A 9 -39.22 -5.54 -33.57
CA GLY A 9 -39.73 -4.73 -32.48
C GLY A 9 -38.60 -3.87 -31.93
N ALA A 10 -38.81 -2.56 -31.88
CA ALA A 10 -37.90 -1.69 -31.15
C ALA A 10 -37.76 -2.21 -29.71
N LEU A 11 -36.52 -2.18 -29.18
CA LEU A 11 -36.26 -2.57 -27.79
C LEU A 11 -37.18 -1.78 -26.85
N PRO A 12 -37.78 -2.42 -25.83
CA PRO A 12 -38.63 -1.72 -24.89
C PRO A 12 -37.80 -0.63 -24.16
N PRO A 13 -38.40 0.53 -23.80
CA PRO A 13 -37.67 1.61 -23.13
C PRO A 13 -36.93 1.17 -21.86
N SER A 14 -37.46 0.19 -21.13
CA SER A 14 -36.82 -0.41 -19.97
C SER A 14 -35.49 -1.10 -20.32
N ALA A 15 -35.44 -1.86 -21.42
CA ALA A 15 -34.21 -2.51 -21.88
C ALA A 15 -33.15 -1.47 -22.31
N ILE A 16 -33.57 -0.35 -22.88
CA ILE A 16 -32.67 0.75 -23.26
C ILE A 16 -32.03 1.37 -22.00
N ILE A 17 -32.83 1.64 -20.96
CA ILE A 17 -32.33 2.21 -19.70
C ILE A 17 -31.35 1.23 -19.03
N THR A 18 -31.68 -0.05 -18.96
CA THR A 18 -30.77 -1.08 -18.43
C THR A 18 -29.46 -1.13 -19.20
N LEU A 19 -29.51 -1.18 -20.54
CA LEU A 19 -28.30 -1.18 -21.37
C LEU A 19 -27.45 0.07 -21.19
N GLN A 20 -28.07 1.25 -21.04
CA GLN A 20 -27.35 2.48 -20.74
C GLN A 20 -26.64 2.43 -19.39
N GLY A 21 -27.32 1.92 -18.35
CA GLY A 21 -26.73 1.70 -17.03
C GLY A 21 -25.53 0.76 -17.07
N GLU A 22 -25.69 -0.40 -17.72
CA GLU A 22 -24.62 -1.40 -17.87
C GLU A 22 -23.41 -0.84 -18.65
N LEU A 23 -23.65 -0.07 -19.72
CA LEU A 23 -22.58 0.59 -20.48
C LEU A 23 -21.81 1.62 -19.65
N ILE A 24 -22.51 2.44 -18.86
CA ILE A 24 -21.89 3.43 -17.97
C ILE A 24 -21.05 2.73 -16.89
N THR A 25 -21.62 1.72 -16.24
CA THR A 25 -20.92 0.91 -15.22
C THR A 25 -19.66 0.28 -15.78
N THR A 26 -19.77 -0.33 -16.97
CA THR A 26 -18.64 -0.95 -17.67
C THR A 26 -17.56 0.08 -17.99
N ALA A 27 -17.93 1.23 -18.57
CA ALA A 27 -16.98 2.28 -18.90
C ALA A 27 -16.20 2.78 -17.68
N LEU A 28 -16.91 3.02 -16.56
CA LEU A 28 -16.29 3.43 -15.29
C LEU A 28 -15.36 2.35 -14.72
N GLN A 29 -15.77 1.08 -14.80
CA GLN A 29 -14.98 -0.04 -14.31
C GLN A 29 -13.68 -0.22 -15.12
N PHE A 30 -13.76 -0.18 -16.45
CA PHE A 30 -12.58 -0.24 -17.32
C PHE A 30 -11.65 0.96 -17.13
N PHE A 31 -12.19 2.16 -16.92
CA PHE A 31 -11.41 3.34 -16.58
C PHE A 31 -10.63 3.15 -15.27
N LEU A 32 -11.31 2.74 -14.20
CA LEU A 32 -10.68 2.48 -12.89
C LEU A 32 -9.69 1.33 -12.97
N HIS A 33 -9.98 0.28 -13.74
CA HIS A 33 -9.06 -0.84 -13.94
C HIS A 33 -7.81 -0.42 -14.73
N GLY A 34 -7.94 0.47 -15.73
CA GLY A 34 -6.80 1.06 -16.42
C GLY A 34 -5.91 1.86 -15.47
N LEU A 35 -6.51 2.70 -14.62
CA LEU A 35 -5.79 3.42 -13.57
C LEU A 35 -5.09 2.44 -12.61
N TYR A 36 -5.81 1.43 -12.12
CA TYR A 36 -5.26 0.40 -11.24
C TYR A 36 -4.06 -0.33 -11.87
N THR A 37 -4.18 -0.69 -13.14
CA THR A 37 -3.14 -1.37 -13.92
C THR A 37 -1.89 -0.50 -14.01
N THR A 38 -2.03 0.77 -14.39
CA THR A 38 -0.88 1.69 -14.47
C THR A 38 -0.20 1.87 -13.12
N LEU A 39 -0.95 2.09 -12.05
CA LEU A 39 -0.42 2.20 -10.69
C LEU A 39 0.30 0.91 -10.25
N THR A 40 -0.25 -0.26 -10.59
CA THR A 40 0.38 -1.56 -10.29
C THR A 40 1.75 -1.67 -10.94
N PHE A 41 1.86 -1.33 -12.23
CA PHE A 41 3.14 -1.36 -12.93
C PHE A 41 4.15 -0.34 -12.38
N ILE A 42 3.70 0.87 -12.04
CA ILE A 42 4.56 1.88 -11.39
C ILE A 42 5.05 1.37 -10.03
N ALA A 43 4.19 0.77 -9.22
CA ALA A 43 4.55 0.22 -7.92
C ALA A 43 5.54 -0.94 -8.05
N LEU A 44 5.31 -1.87 -8.99
CA LEU A 44 6.23 -2.95 -9.29
C LEU A 44 7.59 -2.43 -9.79
N TYR A 45 7.61 -1.40 -10.62
CA TYR A 45 8.83 -0.74 -11.09
C TYR A 45 9.62 -0.13 -9.93
N HIS A 46 8.98 0.69 -9.09
CA HIS A 46 9.64 1.28 -7.92
C HIS A 46 10.16 0.20 -6.97
N MET A 47 9.36 -0.83 -6.69
CA MET A 47 9.81 -1.93 -5.84
C MET A 47 10.97 -2.69 -6.50
N TRP A 48 10.97 -2.88 -7.81
CA TRP A 48 12.07 -3.51 -8.54
C TRP A 48 13.39 -2.76 -8.36
N VAL A 49 13.36 -1.44 -8.60
CA VAL A 49 14.54 -0.56 -8.59
C VAL A 49 15.05 -0.30 -7.17
N HIS A 50 14.17 -0.03 -6.21
CA HIS A 50 14.56 0.25 -4.84
C HIS A 50 14.74 -1.06 -4.07
N LYS A 51 15.99 -1.43 -3.78
CA LYS A 51 16.42 -2.68 -3.12
C LYS A 51 16.04 -2.74 -1.63
N ALA A 52 14.76 -2.62 -1.29
CA ALA A 52 14.25 -2.81 0.07
C ALA A 52 14.46 -4.25 0.59
N ALA A 53 14.41 -4.42 1.92
CA ALA A 53 14.63 -5.70 2.60
C ALA A 53 13.75 -6.84 2.06
N LEU A 54 14.39 -7.98 1.79
CA LEU A 54 13.89 -9.10 0.97
C LEU A 54 12.56 -9.75 1.45
N PRO A 55 12.32 -10.06 2.74
CA PRO A 55 11.16 -10.86 3.12
C PRO A 55 9.83 -10.07 3.10
N ALA A 56 9.79 -8.87 3.70
CA ALA A 56 8.60 -8.01 3.70
C ALA A 56 8.18 -7.59 2.28
N ARG A 57 9.18 -7.34 1.42
CA ARG A 57 8.97 -6.98 0.01
C ARG A 57 8.30 -8.11 -0.78
N ARG A 58 8.70 -9.36 -0.58
CA ARG A 58 8.12 -10.52 -1.29
C ARG A 58 6.64 -10.71 -0.96
N GLY A 59 6.27 -10.59 0.31
CA GLY A 59 4.88 -10.69 0.75
C GLY A 59 3.99 -9.62 0.13
N LEU A 60 4.44 -8.36 0.13
CA LEU A 60 3.73 -7.25 -0.51
C LEU A 60 3.57 -7.43 -2.02
N ILE A 61 4.63 -7.85 -2.73
CA ILE A 61 4.56 -8.11 -4.17
C ILE A 61 3.58 -9.25 -4.45
N ALA A 62 3.63 -10.33 -3.69
CA ALA A 62 2.71 -11.45 -3.85
C ALA A 62 1.25 -11.01 -3.62
N ALA A 63 0.99 -10.21 -2.58
CA ALA A 63 -0.34 -9.67 -2.32
C ALA A 63 -0.82 -8.76 -3.46
N MET A 64 0.01 -7.85 -3.97
CA MET A 64 -0.36 -6.99 -5.10
C MET A 64 -0.64 -7.80 -6.37
N LEU A 65 0.20 -8.78 -6.71
CA LEU A 65 0.00 -9.62 -7.88
C LEU A 65 -1.27 -10.47 -7.77
N LEU A 66 -1.57 -10.98 -6.57
CA LEU A 66 -2.80 -11.72 -6.31
C LEU A 66 -4.03 -10.83 -6.48
N MET A 67 -4.04 -9.64 -5.85
CA MET A 67 -5.14 -8.68 -6.01
C MET A 67 -5.30 -8.22 -7.47
N PHE A 68 -4.17 -8.03 -8.17
CA PHE A 68 -4.18 -7.70 -9.59
C PHE A 68 -4.81 -8.83 -10.42
N ALA A 69 -4.43 -10.09 -10.18
CA ALA A 69 -5.03 -11.24 -10.84
C ALA A 69 -6.54 -11.33 -10.56
N CYS A 70 -6.98 -11.19 -9.30
CA CYS A 70 -8.38 -11.18 -8.93
C CYS A 70 -9.17 -10.05 -9.61
N SER A 71 -8.58 -8.85 -9.76
CA SER A 71 -9.23 -7.73 -10.45
C SER A 71 -9.32 -7.96 -11.96
N ASN A 72 -8.30 -8.57 -12.59
CA ASN A 72 -8.34 -8.92 -14.01
C ASN A 72 -9.45 -9.94 -14.29
N ILE A 73 -9.56 -10.98 -13.44
CA ILE A 73 -10.62 -12.00 -13.57
C ILE A 73 -12.00 -11.32 -13.52
N GLN A 74 -12.24 -10.44 -12.55
CA GLN A 74 -13.51 -9.73 -12.42
C GLN A 74 -13.87 -8.88 -13.65
N VAL A 75 -12.91 -8.16 -14.24
CA VAL A 75 -13.19 -7.33 -15.44
C VAL A 75 -13.50 -8.20 -16.65
N ILE A 76 -12.81 -9.34 -16.80
CA ILE A 76 -13.07 -10.31 -17.87
C ILE A 76 -14.46 -10.95 -17.69
N GLU A 77 -14.78 -11.34 -16.47
CA GLU A 77 -16.08 -11.92 -16.09
C GLU A 77 -17.22 -10.95 -16.33
N GLN A 78 -17.08 -9.68 -15.92
CA GLN A 78 -18.10 -8.66 -16.16
C GLN A 78 -18.31 -8.42 -17.67
N LEU A 79 -17.24 -8.35 -18.45
CA LEU A 79 -17.36 -8.22 -19.91
C LEU A 79 -18.11 -9.43 -20.51
N GLY A 80 -17.78 -10.63 -20.05
CA GLY A 80 -18.47 -11.86 -20.44
C GLY A 80 -19.95 -11.85 -20.07
N PHE A 81 -20.27 -11.42 -18.84
CA PHE A 81 -21.64 -11.27 -18.34
C PHE A 81 -22.44 -10.33 -19.25
N ASN A 82 -21.91 -9.15 -19.55
CA ASN A 82 -22.58 -8.15 -20.39
C ASN A 82 -22.83 -8.66 -21.82
N VAL A 83 -21.86 -9.36 -22.42
CA VAL A 83 -22.01 -9.94 -23.76
C VAL A 83 -23.12 -10.99 -23.77
N ILE A 84 -23.15 -11.89 -22.78
CA ILE A 84 -24.18 -12.92 -22.67
C ILE A 84 -25.56 -12.28 -22.42
N GLN A 85 -25.64 -11.28 -21.54
CA GLN A 85 -26.88 -10.58 -21.20
C GLN A 85 -27.50 -9.89 -22.43
N VAL A 86 -26.69 -9.25 -23.29
CA VAL A 86 -27.19 -8.66 -24.54
C VAL A 86 -27.80 -9.71 -25.47
N VAL A 87 -27.18 -10.89 -25.57
CA VAL A 87 -27.71 -12.00 -26.40
C VAL A 87 -29.04 -12.53 -25.85
N THR A 88 -29.24 -12.51 -24.52
CA THR A 88 -30.51 -12.92 -23.91
C THR A 88 -31.69 -11.97 -24.17
N LEU A 89 -31.43 -10.76 -24.70
CA LEU A 89 -32.49 -9.84 -25.15
C LEU A 89 -33.00 -10.15 -26.57
N GLY A 90 -32.43 -11.15 -27.24
CA GLY A 90 -32.85 -11.61 -28.56
C GLY A 90 -34.21 -12.32 -28.57
N LEU A 91 -34.77 -12.55 -29.76
CA LEU A 91 -36.10 -13.17 -29.95
C LEU A 91 -36.16 -14.65 -29.55
N ASP A 92 -35.02 -15.34 -29.49
CA ASP A 92 -34.88 -16.73 -29.06
C ASP A 92 -33.61 -16.88 -28.20
N PRO A 93 -33.67 -16.50 -26.90
CA PRO A 93 -32.51 -16.44 -26.06
C PRO A 93 -32.05 -17.84 -25.64
N PRO A 94 -30.75 -18.17 -25.78
CA PRO A 94 -30.20 -19.41 -25.22
C PRO A 94 -30.30 -19.43 -23.70
N ASP A 95 -30.64 -20.59 -23.12
CA ASP A 95 -30.62 -20.80 -21.66
C ASP A 95 -29.18 -20.77 -21.14
N ASN A 96 -28.80 -19.63 -20.57
CA ASN A 96 -27.48 -19.37 -20.02
C ASN A 96 -27.52 -19.10 -18.50
N ASP A 97 -28.62 -19.45 -17.82
CA ASP A 97 -28.85 -19.09 -16.42
C ASP A 97 -27.76 -19.67 -15.49
N ILE A 98 -27.35 -20.92 -15.76
CA ILE A 98 -26.27 -21.58 -15.00
C ILE A 98 -24.95 -20.85 -15.19
N LEU A 99 -24.63 -20.44 -16.42
CA LEU A 99 -23.36 -19.75 -16.72
C LEU A 99 -23.33 -18.36 -16.08
N LEU A 100 -24.39 -17.58 -16.25
CA LEU A 100 -24.52 -16.24 -15.64
C LEU A 100 -24.45 -16.31 -14.11
N ARG A 101 -25.09 -17.31 -13.50
CA ARG A 101 -24.99 -17.55 -12.06
C ARG A 101 -23.57 -17.89 -11.61
N ASN A 102 -22.87 -18.75 -12.36
CA ASN A 102 -21.48 -19.11 -12.04
C ASN A 102 -20.55 -17.89 -12.14
N ILE A 103 -20.74 -17.03 -13.14
CA ILE A 103 -20.01 -15.76 -13.26
C ILE A 103 -20.29 -14.88 -12.03
N ARG A 104 -21.55 -14.67 -11.64
CA ARG A 104 -21.90 -13.89 -10.45
C ARG A 104 -21.34 -14.46 -9.14
N LEU A 105 -21.30 -15.79 -9.01
CA LEU A 105 -20.66 -16.44 -7.86
C LEU A 105 -19.16 -16.18 -7.83
N SER A 106 -18.51 -16.25 -8.99
CA SER A 106 -17.08 -15.97 -9.14
C SER A 106 -16.75 -14.51 -8.79
N GLU A 107 -17.50 -13.55 -9.34
CA GLU A 107 -17.40 -12.12 -9.02
C GLU A 107 -17.54 -11.88 -7.51
N ASN A 108 -18.49 -12.56 -6.86
CA ASN A 108 -18.69 -12.47 -5.42
C ASN A 108 -17.42 -12.92 -4.67
N VAL A 109 -16.85 -14.07 -5.02
CA VAL A 109 -15.64 -14.62 -4.39
C VAL A 109 -14.44 -13.69 -4.59
N PHE A 110 -14.13 -13.32 -5.83
CA PHE A 110 -12.94 -12.52 -6.14
C PHE A 110 -13.05 -11.09 -5.58
N GLY A 111 -14.25 -10.51 -5.53
CA GLY A 111 -14.48 -9.23 -4.87
C GLY A 111 -14.17 -9.27 -3.38
N ARG A 112 -14.64 -10.29 -2.65
CA ARG A 112 -14.37 -10.44 -1.21
C ARG A 112 -12.91 -10.78 -0.92
N LEU A 113 -12.25 -11.53 -1.81
CA LEU A 113 -10.80 -11.74 -1.71
C LEU A 113 -10.03 -10.41 -1.79
N ASN A 114 -10.41 -9.49 -2.69
CA ASN A 114 -9.78 -8.17 -2.74
C ASN A 114 -10.02 -7.37 -1.45
N TYR A 115 -11.23 -7.38 -0.89
CA TYR A 115 -11.50 -6.73 0.40
C TYR A 115 -10.65 -7.30 1.53
N PHE A 116 -10.58 -8.63 1.64
CA PHE A 116 -9.77 -9.31 2.64
C PHE A 116 -8.28 -8.95 2.51
N MET A 117 -7.75 -9.00 1.28
CA MET A 117 -6.33 -8.69 1.03
C MET A 117 -6.01 -7.22 1.32
N SER A 118 -6.93 -6.30 1.00
CA SER A 118 -6.79 -4.89 1.35
C SER A 118 -6.66 -4.70 2.87
N ASP A 119 -7.58 -5.26 3.65
CA ASP A 119 -7.54 -5.21 5.12
C ASP A 119 -6.30 -5.90 5.69
N ALA A 120 -5.92 -7.06 5.14
CA ALA A 120 -4.73 -7.78 5.56
C ALA A 120 -3.45 -6.95 5.38
N ILE A 121 -3.34 -6.18 4.29
CA ILE A 121 -2.21 -5.27 4.09
C ILE A 121 -2.20 -4.16 5.15
N VAL A 122 -3.36 -3.59 5.49
CA VAL A 122 -3.49 -2.55 6.52
C VAL A 122 -3.09 -3.09 7.90
N VAL A 123 -3.61 -4.27 8.26
CA VAL A 123 -3.27 -4.97 9.51
C VAL A 123 -1.79 -5.31 9.56
N TRP A 124 -1.23 -5.80 8.46
CA TRP A 124 0.19 -6.11 8.37
C TRP A 124 1.08 -4.88 8.64
N ARG A 125 0.70 -3.70 8.13
CA ARG A 125 1.44 -2.44 8.42
C ARG A 125 1.46 -2.13 9.92
N ALA A 126 0.31 -2.23 10.58
CA ALA A 126 0.22 -2.02 12.03
C ALA A 126 0.99 -3.10 12.81
N TRP A 127 0.93 -4.35 12.35
CA TRP A 127 1.58 -5.49 12.98
C TRP A 127 3.10 -5.37 13.05
N VAL A 128 3.71 -4.97 11.93
CA VAL A 128 5.17 -4.79 11.83
C VAL A 128 5.63 -3.66 12.74
N LEU A 129 4.80 -2.63 12.95
CA LEU A 129 5.15 -1.48 13.78
C LEU A 129 5.15 -1.81 15.29
N TRP A 130 4.30 -2.74 15.72
CA TRP A 130 4.20 -3.18 17.12
C TRP A 130 5.06 -4.42 17.38
N GLU A 131 6.38 -4.30 17.19
CA GLU A 131 7.32 -5.35 17.59
C GLU A 131 7.34 -5.48 19.12
N GLY A 132 7.05 -6.68 19.64
CA GLY A 132 7.08 -7.00 21.07
C GLY A 132 5.77 -6.80 21.86
N ASN A 133 4.79 -6.04 21.35
CA ASN A 133 3.49 -5.91 22.02
C ASN A 133 2.49 -6.96 21.52
N VAL A 134 2.43 -8.09 22.24
CA VAL A 134 1.55 -9.23 21.89
C VAL A 134 0.07 -8.83 21.94
N SER A 135 -0.34 -7.97 22.87
CA SER A 135 -1.74 -7.58 23.02
C SER A 135 -2.29 -6.87 21.79
N VAL A 136 -1.53 -5.93 21.22
CA VAL A 136 -1.94 -5.22 19.99
C VAL A 136 -1.98 -6.19 18.81
N ARG A 137 -1.01 -7.11 18.71
CA ARG A 137 -1.01 -8.13 17.65
C ARG A 137 -2.21 -9.07 17.75
N VAL A 138 -2.57 -9.53 18.96
CA VAL A 138 -3.77 -10.34 19.17
C VAL A 138 -5.03 -9.57 18.78
N LEU A 139 -5.14 -8.29 19.17
CA LEU A 139 -6.27 -7.44 18.77
C LEU A 139 -6.38 -7.32 17.24
N LEU A 140 -5.26 -7.05 16.55
CA LEU A 140 -5.21 -6.96 15.09
C LEU A 140 -5.58 -8.28 14.41
N SER A 141 -5.10 -9.42 14.92
CA SER A 141 -5.50 -10.75 14.45
C SER A 141 -7.00 -11.00 14.60
N LEU A 142 -7.56 -10.63 15.76
CA LEU A 142 -9.00 -10.79 16.02
C LEU A 142 -9.83 -9.92 15.09
N CYS A 143 -9.39 -8.69 14.81
CA CYS A 143 -10.04 -7.82 13.84
C CYS A 143 -10.02 -8.44 12.44
N LEU A 144 -8.84 -8.88 11.97
CA LEU A 144 -8.70 -9.51 10.66
C LEU A 144 -9.53 -10.80 10.54
N PHE A 145 -9.60 -11.59 11.61
CA PHE A 145 -10.47 -12.76 11.69
C PHE A 145 -11.95 -12.37 11.61
N GLY A 146 -12.35 -11.29 12.29
CA GLY A 146 -13.69 -10.70 12.16
C GLY A 146 -14.02 -10.30 10.73
N THR A 147 -13.07 -9.65 10.02
CA THR A 147 -13.20 -9.35 8.58
C THR A 147 -13.42 -10.64 7.78
N PHE A 148 -12.60 -11.67 7.99
CA PHE A 148 -12.75 -12.95 7.29
C PHE A 148 -14.13 -13.60 7.51
N VAL A 149 -14.61 -13.62 8.76
CA VAL A 149 -15.93 -14.17 9.10
C VAL A 149 -17.04 -13.34 8.44
N GLY A 150 -16.98 -12.01 8.52
CA GLY A 150 -17.97 -11.12 7.90
C GLY A 150 -18.07 -11.32 6.40
N LEU A 151 -16.92 -11.39 5.71
CA LEU A 151 -16.85 -11.66 4.27
C LEU A 151 -17.40 -13.04 3.89
N THR A 152 -17.13 -14.07 4.71
CA THR A 152 -17.62 -15.44 4.45
C THR A 152 -19.13 -15.52 4.61
N ILE A 153 -19.70 -14.87 5.62
CA ILE A 153 -21.15 -14.82 5.84
C ILE A 153 -21.82 -14.07 4.69
N ASP A 154 -21.29 -12.91 4.30
CA ASP A 154 -21.82 -12.11 3.19
C ASP A 154 -21.76 -12.88 1.85
N MET A 155 -20.65 -13.57 1.58
CA MET A 155 -20.52 -14.46 0.42
C MET A 155 -21.57 -15.58 0.42
N THR A 156 -21.81 -16.18 1.59
CA THR A 156 -22.82 -17.24 1.75
C THR A 156 -24.23 -16.70 1.48
N PHE A 157 -24.55 -15.51 1.98
CA PHE A 157 -25.84 -14.87 1.70
C PHE A 157 -26.01 -14.54 0.22
N GLY A 158 -24.97 -13.99 -0.42
CA GLY A 158 -24.96 -13.73 -1.86
C GLY A 158 -25.18 -15.00 -2.68
N ALA A 159 -24.51 -16.10 -2.32
CA ALA A 159 -24.70 -17.38 -2.98
C ALA A 159 -26.13 -17.92 -2.81
N LEU A 160 -26.68 -17.93 -1.58
CA LEU A 160 -28.04 -18.40 -1.33
C LEU A 160 -29.09 -17.58 -2.09
N TRP A 161 -28.88 -16.27 -2.22
CA TRP A 161 -29.73 -15.41 -3.03
C TRP A 161 -29.68 -15.79 -4.51
N LEU A 162 -28.48 -16.03 -5.08
CA LEU A 162 -28.30 -16.47 -6.47
C LEU A 162 -28.93 -17.85 -6.75
N PHE A 163 -29.12 -18.70 -5.74
CA PHE A 163 -29.87 -19.96 -5.84
C PHE A 163 -31.39 -19.79 -5.67
N GLY A 164 -31.91 -18.56 -5.70
CA GLY A 164 -33.34 -18.25 -5.68
C GLY A 164 -33.93 -18.09 -4.29
N ASN A 165 -33.10 -18.07 -3.24
CA ASN A 165 -33.60 -17.85 -1.88
C ASN A 165 -33.75 -16.35 -1.60
N ASN A 166 -34.91 -15.80 -1.98
CA ASN A 166 -35.25 -14.38 -1.80
C ASN A 166 -35.24 -13.90 -0.35
N LYS A 167 -35.17 -14.81 0.64
CA LYS A 167 -34.96 -14.42 2.03
C LYS A 167 -33.58 -13.80 2.24
N PHE A 168 -32.61 -14.03 1.37
CA PHE A 168 -31.22 -13.55 1.45
C PHE A 168 -30.91 -12.41 0.48
N THR A 169 -31.93 -11.73 -0.05
CA THR A 169 -31.72 -10.49 -0.81
C THR A 169 -30.77 -9.56 -0.06
N PRO A 170 -29.80 -8.93 -0.73
CA PRO A 170 -28.81 -8.07 -0.12
C PRO A 170 -29.43 -6.71 0.26
N THR A 171 -30.31 -6.72 1.26
CA THR A 171 -31.08 -5.56 1.70
C THR A 171 -30.84 -5.23 3.17
N GLY A 172 -30.77 -3.93 3.46
CA GLY A 172 -30.76 -3.35 4.80
C GLY A 172 -29.58 -3.82 5.68
N PRO A 173 -29.83 -4.19 6.95
CA PRO A 173 -28.77 -4.43 7.94
C PRO A 173 -27.88 -5.64 7.65
N ARG A 174 -28.23 -6.49 6.67
CA ARG A 174 -27.45 -7.71 6.37
C ARG A 174 -26.14 -7.41 5.66
N THR A 175 -26.12 -6.36 4.82
CA THR A 175 -24.90 -5.90 4.15
C THR A 175 -23.89 -5.31 5.15
N LEU A 176 -24.35 -4.87 6.33
CA LEU A 176 -23.47 -4.40 7.41
C LEU A 176 -22.58 -5.51 7.97
N VAL A 177 -22.95 -6.78 7.81
CA VAL A 177 -22.11 -7.93 8.23
C VAL A 177 -20.77 -7.93 7.50
N MET A 178 -20.73 -7.43 6.26
CA MET A 178 -19.49 -7.23 5.52
C MET A 178 -18.81 -5.91 5.90
N VAL A 179 -19.55 -4.79 5.88
CA VAL A 179 -18.97 -3.45 5.97
C VAL A 179 -18.41 -3.15 7.36
N LEU A 180 -19.14 -3.53 8.42
CA LEU A 180 -18.74 -3.16 9.79
C LEU A 180 -17.39 -3.78 10.16
N PRO A 181 -17.12 -5.08 9.94
CA PRO A 181 -15.80 -5.64 10.18
C PRO A 181 -14.70 -4.98 9.34
N LEU A 182 -14.94 -4.67 8.06
CA LEU A 182 -13.95 -4.04 7.18
C LEU A 182 -13.55 -2.64 7.67
N VAL A 183 -14.55 -1.80 7.95
CA VAL A 183 -14.32 -0.45 8.47
C VAL A 183 -13.68 -0.52 9.86
N PHE A 184 -14.18 -1.39 10.74
CA PHE A 184 -13.64 -1.54 12.09
C PHE A 184 -12.17 -1.98 12.08
N THR A 185 -11.82 -3.00 11.30
CA THR A 185 -10.44 -3.49 11.16
C THR A 185 -9.51 -2.40 10.65
N ASN A 186 -9.95 -1.61 9.66
CA ASN A 186 -9.15 -0.50 9.16
C ASN A 186 -8.97 0.60 10.21
N VAL A 187 -10.05 1.00 10.90
CA VAL A 187 -10.00 2.02 11.96
C VAL A 187 -9.07 1.59 13.09
N VAL A 188 -9.21 0.35 13.59
CA VAL A 188 -8.35 -0.17 14.67
C VAL A 188 -6.89 -0.23 14.24
N SER A 189 -6.62 -0.68 13.02
CA SER A 189 -5.24 -0.76 12.49
C SER A 189 -4.63 0.62 12.32
N THR A 190 -5.38 1.56 11.75
CA THR A 190 -4.95 2.95 11.53
C THR A 190 -4.76 3.70 12.85
N ALA A 191 -5.67 3.55 13.81
CA ALA A 191 -5.54 4.09 15.15
C ALA A 191 -4.32 3.51 15.88
N SER A 192 -4.06 2.21 15.74
CA SER A 192 -2.87 1.56 16.32
C SER A 192 -1.57 2.14 15.75
N ILE A 193 -1.55 2.52 14.48
CA ILE A 193 -0.41 3.19 13.85
C ILE A 193 -0.23 4.60 14.42
N GLY A 194 -1.30 5.40 14.51
CA GLY A 194 -1.25 6.75 15.07
C GLY A 194 -0.92 6.80 16.56
N ILE A 195 -1.39 5.83 17.36
CA ILE A 195 -1.03 5.72 18.78
C ILE A 195 0.47 5.40 18.92
N LYS A 196 1.01 4.49 18.10
CA LYS A 196 2.44 4.21 18.14
C LYS A 196 3.25 5.46 17.83
N GLU A 197 2.85 6.22 16.82
CA GLU A 197 3.48 7.48 16.47
C GLU A 197 3.53 8.42 17.68
N LEU A 198 2.38 8.65 18.34
CA LEU A 198 2.30 9.51 19.52
C LEU A 198 3.21 9.04 20.67
N LEU A 199 3.35 7.74 20.87
CA LEU A 199 4.18 7.15 21.92
C LEU A 199 5.68 7.24 21.60
N ASP A 200 6.05 7.10 20.33
CA ASP A 200 7.45 7.08 19.87
C ASP A 200 7.98 8.48 19.50
N LEU A 201 7.16 9.54 19.54
CA LEU A 201 7.58 10.91 19.23
C LEU A 201 8.67 11.42 20.21
N PRO A 202 9.91 11.68 19.76
CA PRO A 202 10.89 12.41 20.57
C PRO A 202 10.48 13.88 20.57
N LYS A 203 10.34 14.49 21.75
CA LYS A 203 9.89 15.90 21.94
C LYS A 203 10.64 16.98 21.15
N ASN A 204 11.72 16.68 20.42
CA ASN A 204 12.57 17.69 19.75
C ASN A 204 13.20 17.30 18.39
N LYS A 205 12.82 16.20 17.73
CA LYS A 205 13.28 15.93 16.35
C LYS A 205 12.16 15.30 15.54
N LYS A 206 11.61 16.04 14.58
CA LYS A 206 10.77 15.47 13.52
C LYS A 206 11.61 14.50 12.72
N THR A 207 11.39 13.20 12.92
CA THR A 207 12.12 12.18 12.17
C THR A 207 11.37 11.86 10.89
N ASN A 208 12.10 11.46 9.87
CA ASN A 208 11.59 10.91 8.61
C ASN A 208 10.47 9.85 8.80
N ILE A 209 10.47 9.18 9.95
CA ILE A 209 9.51 8.14 10.34
C ILE A 209 8.14 8.76 10.68
N GLU A 210 8.11 9.92 11.34
CA GLU A 210 6.88 10.67 11.67
C GLU A 210 6.09 11.01 10.40
N ARG A 211 6.75 11.57 9.38
CA ARG A 211 6.07 11.95 8.13
C ARG A 211 5.47 10.75 7.38
N ILE A 212 6.14 9.60 7.42
CA ILE A 212 5.60 8.35 6.86
C ILE A 212 4.40 7.88 7.67
N LEU A 213 4.47 7.91 9.02
CA LEU A 213 3.37 7.51 9.90
C LEU A 213 2.12 8.39 9.74
N VAL A 214 2.28 9.70 9.57
CA VAL A 214 1.17 10.62 9.25
C VAL A 214 0.50 10.25 7.94
N ILE A 215 1.27 10.05 6.86
CA ILE A 215 0.72 9.63 5.56
C ILE A 215 -0.04 8.31 5.70
N LEU A 216 0.48 7.35 6.49
CA LEU A 216 -0.21 6.09 6.75
C LEU A 216 -1.54 6.32 7.47
N THR A 217 -1.55 7.16 8.50
CA THR A 217 -2.75 7.46 9.30
C THR A 217 -3.80 8.19 8.47
N GLU A 218 -3.42 9.22 7.72
CA GLU A 218 -4.32 9.97 6.83
C GLU A 218 -4.95 9.06 5.77
N SER A 219 -4.17 8.12 5.25
CA SER A 219 -4.63 7.24 4.20
C SER A 219 -5.63 6.17 4.68
N GLY A 220 -5.55 5.71 5.93
CA GLY A 220 -6.54 4.80 6.51
C GLY A 220 -7.95 5.40 6.58
N MET A 221 -8.03 6.71 6.82
CA MET A 221 -9.31 7.43 6.78
C MET A 221 -9.93 7.40 5.38
N ILE A 222 -9.13 7.56 4.33
CA ILE A 222 -9.60 7.51 2.93
C ILE A 222 -10.28 6.17 2.63
N TYR A 223 -9.74 5.05 3.12
CA TYR A 223 -10.38 3.75 2.94
C TYR A 223 -11.75 3.67 3.62
N CYS A 224 -11.88 4.24 4.83
CA CYS A 224 -13.17 4.30 5.51
C CYS A 224 -14.19 5.14 4.72
N LEU A 225 -13.74 6.22 4.08
CA LEU A 225 -14.58 7.04 3.21
C LEU A 225 -15.06 6.29 1.96
N LEU A 226 -14.30 5.32 1.44
CA LEU A 226 -14.72 4.49 0.30
C LEU A 226 -16.00 3.70 0.59
N TRP A 227 -16.28 3.38 1.86
CA TRP A 227 -17.47 2.64 2.26
C TRP A 227 -18.72 3.53 2.41
N ILE A 228 -18.57 4.86 2.47
CA ILE A 228 -19.70 5.78 2.66
C ILE A 228 -20.72 5.70 1.51
N PRO A 229 -20.33 5.71 0.22
CA PRO A 229 -21.29 5.55 -0.87
C PRO A 229 -22.07 4.24 -0.76
N PHE A 230 -21.40 3.14 -0.37
CA PHE A 230 -22.05 1.86 -0.17
C PHE A 230 -23.05 1.91 1.00
N LEU A 231 -22.68 2.52 2.13
CA LEU A 231 -23.59 2.71 3.27
C LEU A 231 -24.78 3.60 2.93
N ALA A 232 -24.60 4.62 2.08
CA ALA A 232 -25.69 5.48 1.61
C ALA A 232 -26.77 4.69 0.83
N THR A 233 -26.38 3.61 0.14
CA THR A 233 -27.34 2.70 -0.52
C THR A 233 -28.29 1.98 0.43
N LEU A 234 -28.00 1.98 1.74
CA LEU A 234 -28.80 1.26 2.74
C LEU A 234 -29.98 2.09 3.27
N GLU A 235 -29.89 3.42 3.24
CA GLU A 235 -30.91 4.31 3.82
C GLU A 235 -31.91 4.85 2.81
N THR A 236 -31.61 4.73 1.52
CA THR A 236 -32.39 5.37 0.46
C THR A 236 -33.00 4.32 -0.45
N ASN A 237 -34.21 4.58 -0.97
CA ASN A 237 -34.76 3.88 -2.14
C ASN A 237 -33.93 4.26 -3.38
N ILE A 238 -32.62 3.99 -3.34
CA ILE A 238 -31.72 4.28 -4.45
C ILE A 238 -32.17 3.42 -5.63
N ASP A 239 -32.21 4.05 -6.79
CA ASP A 239 -32.40 3.37 -8.06
C ASP A 239 -31.45 2.16 -8.18
N ASN A 240 -31.95 1.02 -8.64
CA ASN A 240 -31.18 -0.22 -8.78
C ASN A 240 -29.86 0.02 -9.54
N THR A 241 -29.90 0.92 -10.53
CA THR A 241 -28.74 1.35 -11.31
C THR A 241 -27.58 1.87 -10.45
N ALA A 242 -27.84 2.70 -9.44
CA ALA A 242 -26.78 3.28 -8.62
C ALA A 242 -26.21 2.27 -7.62
N TYR A 243 -27.03 1.33 -7.13
CA TYR A 243 -26.53 0.20 -6.34
C TYR A 243 -25.62 -0.71 -7.17
N GLU A 244 -26.00 -1.02 -8.41
CA GLU A 244 -25.18 -1.79 -9.35
C GLU A 244 -23.86 -1.09 -9.66
N ILE A 245 -23.87 0.22 -9.95
CA ILE A 245 -22.64 0.98 -10.17
C ILE A 245 -21.73 0.86 -8.94
N ILE A 246 -22.22 1.17 -7.74
CA ILE A 246 -21.39 1.16 -6.53
C ILE A 246 -20.80 -0.22 -6.26
N THR A 247 -21.60 -1.28 -6.35
CA THR A 247 -21.15 -2.66 -6.07
C THR A 247 -20.13 -3.17 -7.09
N ASN A 248 -20.17 -2.69 -8.34
CA ASN A 248 -19.19 -3.05 -9.37
C ASN A 248 -17.87 -2.26 -9.29
N LEU A 249 -17.88 -1.03 -8.76
CA LEU A 249 -16.67 -0.21 -8.65
C LEU A 249 -15.90 -0.44 -7.35
N LEU A 250 -16.59 -0.84 -6.27
CA LEU A 250 -16.01 -0.95 -4.94
C LEU A 250 -14.86 -1.98 -4.82
N PRO A 251 -14.92 -3.17 -5.46
CA PRO A 251 -13.78 -4.10 -5.48
C PRO A 251 -12.51 -3.51 -6.10
N GLN A 252 -12.64 -2.79 -7.22
CA GLN A 252 -11.53 -2.09 -7.87
C GLN A 252 -10.97 -0.98 -6.98
N LEU A 253 -11.83 -0.17 -6.35
CA LEU A 253 -11.40 0.90 -5.43
C LEU A 253 -10.64 0.33 -4.22
N SER A 254 -11.13 -0.78 -3.65
CA SER A 254 -10.45 -1.48 -2.57
C SER A 254 -9.09 -2.04 -3.01
N ALA A 255 -8.96 -2.50 -4.26
CA ALA A 255 -7.68 -2.97 -4.79
C ALA A 255 -6.69 -1.84 -5.09
N ILE A 256 -7.18 -0.68 -5.55
CA ILE A 256 -6.36 0.53 -5.80
C ILE A 256 -5.77 1.06 -4.49
N TYR A 257 -6.53 1.04 -3.41
CA TYR A 257 -6.15 1.65 -2.13
C TYR A 257 -4.77 1.20 -1.62
N PRO A 258 -4.47 -0.11 -1.44
CA PRO A 258 -3.17 -0.54 -0.95
C PRO A 258 -2.01 -0.14 -1.86
N ILE A 259 -2.23 -0.09 -3.18
CA ILE A 259 -1.19 0.30 -4.14
C ILE A 259 -0.85 1.78 -3.99
N ILE A 260 -1.86 2.65 -3.83
CA ILE A 260 -1.62 4.07 -3.54
C ILE A 260 -0.79 4.22 -2.26
N ILE A 261 -1.09 3.44 -1.21
CA ILE A 261 -0.32 3.53 0.04
C ILE A 261 1.13 3.12 -0.18
N ILE A 262 1.34 1.99 -0.86
CA ILE A 262 2.69 1.50 -1.16
C ILE A 262 3.47 2.56 -1.95
N LEU A 263 2.85 3.15 -2.98
CA LEU A 263 3.46 4.21 -3.78
C LEU A 263 3.80 5.43 -2.93
N LEU A 264 2.86 5.97 -2.16
CA LEU A 264 3.09 7.11 -1.28
C LEU A 264 4.25 6.86 -0.31
N VAL A 265 4.30 5.68 0.30
CA VAL A 265 5.39 5.30 1.22
C VAL A 265 6.73 5.20 0.48
N THR A 266 6.76 4.62 -0.72
CA THR A 266 8.00 4.52 -1.50
C THR A 266 8.50 5.87 -2.00
N LEU A 267 7.59 6.76 -2.41
CA LEU A 267 7.91 8.11 -2.87
C LEU A 267 8.45 8.96 -1.73
N GLU A 268 7.80 8.93 -0.55
CA GLU A 268 8.26 9.67 0.62
C GLU A 268 9.65 9.17 1.05
N LYS A 269 9.87 7.85 1.09
CA LYS A 269 11.20 7.27 1.36
C LYS A 269 12.26 7.79 0.38
N THR A 270 11.95 7.80 -0.91
CA THR A 270 12.88 8.29 -1.95
C THR A 270 13.19 9.78 -1.78
N HIS A 271 12.19 10.60 -1.48
CA HIS A 271 12.35 12.03 -1.23
C HIS A 271 13.24 12.31 -0.01
N LEU A 272 13.05 11.54 1.07
CA LEU A 272 13.82 11.65 2.29
C LEU A 272 15.29 11.23 2.07
N GLU A 273 15.53 10.14 1.35
CA GLU A 273 16.88 9.70 0.96
C GLU A 273 17.60 10.78 0.14
N HIS A 274 16.94 11.35 -0.88
CA HIS A 274 17.53 12.38 -1.73
C HIS A 274 17.82 13.70 -0.98
N THR A 275 16.98 14.06 -0.01
CA THR A 275 17.19 15.25 0.83
C THR A 275 18.41 15.06 1.74
N MET A 276 18.56 13.87 2.34
CA MET A 276 19.71 13.55 3.19
C MET A 276 21.03 13.53 2.40
N THR A 277 21.06 12.89 1.22
CA THR A 277 22.27 12.88 0.38
C THR A 277 22.67 14.28 -0.10
N SER A 278 21.69 15.14 -0.39
CA SER A 278 21.94 16.53 -0.79
C SER A 278 22.50 17.37 0.37
N ALA A 279 21.95 17.22 1.58
CA ALA A 279 22.44 17.92 2.77
C ALA A 279 23.88 17.50 3.16
N VAL A 280 24.21 16.21 3.05
CA VAL A 280 25.58 15.70 3.27
C VAL A 280 26.54 16.22 2.20
N SER A 281 26.11 16.26 0.93
CA SER A 281 26.96 16.79 -0.16
C SER A 281 27.26 18.28 0.03
N GLN A 282 26.30 19.06 0.54
CA GLN A 282 26.51 20.47 0.87
C GLN A 282 27.47 20.64 2.06
N SER A 283 27.31 19.87 3.14
CA SER A 283 28.19 20.00 4.32
C SER A 283 29.64 19.63 4.02
N ILE A 284 29.90 18.64 3.15
CA ILE A 284 31.24 18.26 2.71
C ILE A 284 31.91 19.39 1.90
N ASN A 285 31.16 20.11 1.07
CA ASN A 285 31.69 21.26 0.32
C ASN A 285 32.09 22.43 1.23
N PHE A 286 31.38 22.65 2.34
CA PHE A 286 31.76 23.68 3.33
C PHE A 286 33.06 23.34 4.07
N VAL A 287 33.34 22.07 4.34
CA VAL A 287 34.61 21.64 4.95
C VAL A 287 35.78 21.81 3.98
N HIS A 288 35.57 21.56 2.68
CA HIS A 288 36.62 21.73 1.67
C HIS A 288 36.93 23.21 1.35
N ALA A 289 35.92 24.09 1.41
CA ALA A 289 36.10 25.54 1.28
C ALA A 289 36.86 26.14 2.47
N ALA A 290 36.61 25.65 3.70
CA ALA A 290 37.32 26.11 4.89
C ALA A 290 38.83 25.76 4.87
N ASN A 291 39.21 24.65 4.25
CA ASN A 291 40.62 24.23 4.13
C ASN A 291 41.38 24.90 2.98
N SER A 292 40.73 25.73 2.16
CA SER A 292 41.36 26.38 1.00
C SER A 292 41.91 27.79 1.31
N THR A 293 41.82 28.26 2.55
CA THR A 293 42.21 29.64 2.94
C THR A 293 43.51 29.71 3.75
N THR A 294 44.39 28.71 3.68
CA THR A 294 45.69 28.77 4.40
C THR A 294 46.84 28.22 3.56
N SER A 295 47.28 28.99 2.56
CA SER A 295 48.65 28.90 2.03
C SER A 295 48.95 30.07 1.09
N THR A 296 49.34 31.21 1.65
CA THR A 296 50.19 32.17 0.92
C THR A 296 51.15 32.84 1.90
N THR A 297 52.26 32.16 2.20
CA THR A 297 53.47 32.84 2.69
C THR A 297 54.70 32.01 2.30
N THR A 298 55.77 32.72 1.90
CA THR A 298 57.16 32.32 1.54
C THR A 298 57.44 32.14 0.04
N GLY A 299 58.42 32.78 -0.61
CA GLY A 299 59.53 33.71 -0.26
C GLY A 299 60.17 34.23 -1.60
N PRO A 300 61.46 34.64 -1.73
CA PRO A 300 62.52 34.83 -0.72
C PRO A 300 63.45 36.09 -0.89
N ILE A 301 64.20 36.39 0.19
CA ILE A 301 65.59 36.90 0.33
C ILE A 301 66.04 38.22 -0.37
N ARG A 302 66.55 39.18 0.44
CA ARG A 302 67.84 39.89 0.22
C ARG A 302 68.50 40.40 1.51
N LEU A 303 69.83 40.28 1.52
CA LEU A 303 70.85 40.61 2.54
C LEU A 303 70.87 42.08 3.01
N GLY A 304 71.30 42.30 4.27
CA GLY A 304 71.84 43.58 4.75
C GLY A 304 72.30 43.51 6.21
N ALA A 305 73.54 43.91 6.47
CA ALA A 305 74.34 43.70 7.70
C ALA A 305 74.02 44.62 8.90
N GLY A 306 74.47 44.22 10.10
CA GLY A 306 74.96 45.16 11.12
C GLY A 306 74.58 44.93 12.61
N SER A 307 75.56 44.44 13.39
CA SER A 307 76.01 44.98 14.69
C SER A 307 75.16 44.88 15.98
N GLN A 308 75.76 44.19 16.99
CA GLN A 308 75.79 44.51 18.46
C GLN A 308 74.44 44.47 19.24
N THR A 309 74.29 44.05 20.51
CA THR A 309 75.14 43.73 21.66
C THR A 309 74.28 43.05 22.75
N SER A 310 74.93 42.23 23.59
CA SER A 310 74.76 42.06 25.06
C SER A 310 73.39 42.28 25.74
N GLY A 311 72.95 41.27 26.49
CA GLY A 311 71.96 41.43 27.57
C GLY A 311 71.56 40.11 28.21
N ALA A 312 72.02 39.87 29.44
CA ALA A 312 71.71 38.72 30.28
C ALA A 312 70.29 38.80 30.87
N ASP A 313 69.92 37.72 31.57
CA ASP A 313 68.82 37.54 32.54
C ASP A 313 67.63 36.70 32.05
N ILE A 314 67.02 35.79 32.82
CA ILE A 314 67.36 34.94 33.99
C ILE A 314 66.03 34.17 34.27
N TYR A 315 66.12 32.94 34.81
CA TYR A 315 65.05 32.08 35.38
C TYR A 315 63.96 31.55 34.42
N ASP A 316 63.33 30.39 34.60
CA ASP A 316 63.49 29.17 35.40
C ASP A 316 62.28 28.29 35.01
N GLY A 317 62.33 26.98 35.27
CA GLY A 317 61.10 26.21 35.47
C GLY A 317 60.94 24.95 34.64
N MET A 318 61.58 23.89 35.15
CA MET A 318 61.02 22.52 35.32
C MET A 318 60.61 21.73 34.06
N LYS A 319 61.36 20.65 33.75
CA LYS A 319 61.10 19.23 34.17
C LYS A 319 59.85 18.65 33.48
N GLU A 320 59.82 17.45 32.91
CA GLU A 320 60.70 16.29 32.97
C GLU A 320 60.12 15.19 32.03
N LYS A 321 61.04 14.41 31.45
CA LYS A 321 60.95 13.04 30.90
C LYS A 321 59.58 12.34 30.85
N SER A 322 59.31 11.66 29.73
CA SER A 322 59.54 10.21 29.61
C SER A 322 59.05 9.60 28.28
N LYS A 323 59.95 8.88 27.61
CA LYS A 323 59.71 7.72 26.72
C LYS A 323 59.30 6.51 27.58
N PRO A 324 58.62 5.44 27.09
CA PRO A 324 59.12 4.50 26.04
C PRO A 324 58.01 3.94 25.09
N ALA A 325 58.25 3.55 23.83
CA ALA A 325 58.97 2.42 23.20
C ALA A 325 58.07 1.20 22.81
N LEU A 326 58.15 0.85 21.52
CA LEU A 326 58.11 -0.47 20.83
C LEU A 326 56.96 -1.50 21.07
N HIS A 327 56.06 -1.63 20.08
CA HIS A 327 55.92 -2.70 19.06
C HIS A 327 56.44 -4.17 19.30
N PRO A 328 56.03 -5.16 18.46
CA PRO A 328 54.97 -6.18 18.63
C PRO A 328 55.50 -7.63 18.73
N THR A 329 54.62 -8.64 18.85
CA THR A 329 54.76 -10.09 18.51
C THR A 329 53.56 -10.84 19.15
N SER A 330 53.02 -11.99 18.73
CA SER A 330 53.00 -12.81 17.51
C SER A 330 52.15 -14.08 17.84
N SER A 331 51.24 -14.48 16.94
CA SER A 331 50.89 -15.86 16.48
C SER A 331 50.52 -17.02 17.45
N VAL A 332 49.87 -18.04 16.85
CA VAL A 332 49.70 -19.48 17.25
C VAL A 332 48.36 -19.77 17.99
N ASP A 333 47.52 -20.78 17.71
CA ASP A 333 47.35 -21.78 16.63
C ASP A 333 45.98 -22.50 16.80
N PHE A 334 45.52 -23.13 15.70
CA PHE A 334 44.75 -24.40 15.53
C PHE A 334 43.73 -24.92 16.59
N VAL A 335 42.57 -25.42 16.10
CA VAL A 335 42.10 -26.83 16.24
C VAL A 335 40.79 -27.04 15.43
N SER A 336 40.80 -28.07 14.58
CA SER A 336 39.63 -28.70 13.93
C SER A 336 39.05 -29.81 14.80
N ARG A 337 37.74 -30.10 14.70
CA ARG A 337 37.22 -31.48 14.80
C ARG A 337 35.80 -31.63 14.26
N ASP A 338 35.67 -32.60 13.36
CA ASP A 338 34.44 -33.31 12.95
C ASP A 338 33.74 -33.99 14.14
N ASP A 339 32.40 -34.14 14.09
CA ASP A 339 31.74 -35.40 13.75
C ASP A 339 30.20 -35.31 13.92
N SER A 340 29.52 -36.22 13.23
CA SER A 340 28.09 -36.27 12.89
C SER A 340 27.22 -37.08 13.90
N PRO A 341 26.08 -37.70 13.53
CA PRO A 341 24.73 -37.29 13.91
C PRO A 341 24.02 -38.22 14.92
N GLN A 342 22.88 -37.77 15.45
CA GLN A 342 21.76 -38.63 15.89
C GLN A 342 20.45 -38.07 15.39
#